data_AF-A0A1F7SLC6-F1
#
_entry.id   AF-A0A1F7SLC6-F1
#
_cell.length_a   1.000
_cell.length_b   1.000
_cell.length_c   1.000
_cell.angle_alpha   90.00
_cell.angle_beta   90.00
_cell.angle_gamma   90.00
#
_symmetry.space_group_name_H-M   'P 1'
#
loop_
_entity.id
_entity.type
_entity.pdbx_description
1 polymer ?
#
loop_
_entity_poly.entity_id
_entity_poly.type
_entity_poly.pdbx_seq_one_letter_code
_entity_poly.pdbx_strand_id
1 'polypeptide(L)'
;MAISEEEEKTIREKTRKELEEKEREKLESFQRAKLSEEEEEKELKETENTRSDNIRRLEIAEEEKKKFFKEKGHIPLIDGSGNTIWFSPEEYETKKHRVKHRSARKRTEEYTHEEDTDVKEEQAVPAETSDLSFKKYLFITVIALFLVSFILIVVIPLFTSLGK
;
A
#
# COMPACT_ATOMS: atom_id res chain seq x y z
N MET A 1 -32.92 53.86 -42.89
CA MET A 1 -31.57 54.47 -42.90
C MET A 1 -30.65 53.46 -43.56
N ALA A 2 -30.09 53.80 -44.73
CA ALA A 2 -29.04 53.02 -45.35
C ALA A 2 -27.70 53.57 -44.86
N ILE A 3 -26.83 52.67 -44.40
CA ILE A 3 -25.47 53.00 -43.98
C ILE A 3 -24.68 53.37 -45.24
N SER A 4 -23.79 54.36 -45.15
CA SER A 4 -22.97 54.77 -46.29
C SER A 4 -21.93 53.69 -46.65
N GLU A 5 -21.52 53.59 -47.91
CA GLU A 5 -20.55 52.58 -48.37
C GLU A 5 -19.19 52.68 -47.65
N GLU A 6 -18.80 53.88 -47.21
CA GLU A 6 -17.55 54.09 -46.47
C GLU A 6 -17.65 53.60 -45.02
N GLU A 7 -18.79 53.80 -44.36
CA GLU A 7 -19.07 53.26 -43.03
C GLU A 7 -19.18 51.72 -43.07
N GLU A 8 -19.74 51.15 -44.13
CA GLU A 8 -19.81 49.70 -44.27
C GLU A 8 -18.42 49.06 -44.46
N LYS A 9 -17.53 49.70 -45.21
CA LYS A 9 -16.13 49.23 -45.38
C LYS A 9 -15.35 49.26 -44.07
N THR A 10 -15.48 50.34 -43.29
CA THR A 10 -14.79 50.47 -41.99
C THR A 10 -15.29 49.45 -40.97
N ILE A 11 -16.60 49.19 -40.92
CA ILE A 11 -17.16 48.14 -40.07
C ILE A 11 -16.60 46.77 -40.47
N ARG A 12 -16.57 46.43 -41.77
CA ARG A 12 -16.03 45.14 -42.24
C ARG A 12 -14.55 44.97 -41.91
N GLU A 13 -13.73 45.99 -42.11
CA GLU A 13 -12.30 45.94 -41.73
C GLU A 13 -12.09 45.75 -40.24
N LYS A 14 -12.87 46.46 -39.42
CA LYS A 14 -12.79 46.35 -37.95
C LYS A 14 -13.21 44.95 -37.49
N THR A 15 -14.30 44.43 -38.04
CA THR A 15 -14.80 43.08 -37.73
C THR A 15 -13.77 42.01 -38.13
N ARG A 16 -13.10 42.18 -39.27
CA ARG A 16 -12.06 41.26 -39.72
C ARG A 16 -10.84 41.26 -38.80
N LYS A 17 -10.36 42.43 -38.39
CA LYS A 17 -9.24 42.55 -37.44
C LYS A 17 -9.58 41.95 -36.08
N GLU A 18 -10.78 42.22 -35.55
CA GLU A 18 -11.22 41.63 -34.29
C GLU A 18 -11.36 40.10 -34.36
N LEU A 19 -11.76 39.54 -35.51
CA LEU A 19 -11.80 38.09 -35.72
C LEU A 19 -10.41 37.48 -35.81
N GLU A 20 -9.49 38.10 -36.56
CA GLU A 20 -8.10 37.65 -36.68
C GLU A 20 -7.37 37.71 -35.32
N GLU A 21 -7.62 38.74 -34.51
CA GLU A 21 -7.06 38.88 -33.16
C GLU A 21 -7.60 37.83 -32.20
N LYS A 22 -8.92 37.57 -32.22
CA LYS A 22 -9.55 36.51 -31.42
C LYS A 22 -9.06 35.11 -31.79
N GLU A 23 -8.83 34.85 -33.07
CA GLU A 23 -8.27 33.57 -33.52
C GLU A 23 -6.83 33.39 -33.04
N ARG A 24 -6.04 34.46 -33.09
CA ARG A 24 -4.67 34.46 -32.61
C ARG A 24 -4.58 34.24 -31.09
N GLU A 25 -5.39 34.95 -30.31
CA GLU A 25 -5.44 34.77 -28.84
C GLU A 25 -5.86 33.35 -28.45
N LYS A 26 -6.81 32.75 -29.19
CA LYS A 26 -7.22 31.36 -28.99
C LYS A 26 -6.08 30.37 -29.30
N LEU A 27 -5.32 30.62 -30.35
CA LEU A 27 -4.17 29.80 -30.72
C LEU A 27 -3.04 29.90 -29.68
N GLU A 28 -2.73 31.11 -29.23
CA GLU A 28 -1.68 31.35 -28.23
C GLU A 28 -2.05 30.76 -26.86
N SER A 29 -3.31 30.87 -26.43
CA SER A 29 -3.79 30.25 -25.18
C SER A 29 -3.80 28.71 -25.27
N PHE A 30 -4.19 28.14 -26.40
CA PHE A 30 -4.14 26.69 -26.61
C PHE A 30 -2.70 26.16 -26.58
N GLN A 31 -1.75 26.85 -27.22
CA GLN A 31 -0.34 26.47 -27.18
C GLN A 31 0.24 26.55 -25.77
N ARG A 32 -0.09 27.59 -25.01
CA ARG A 32 0.34 27.72 -23.60
C ARG A 32 -0.24 26.61 -22.72
N ALA A 33 -1.52 26.30 -22.88
CA ALA A 33 -2.16 25.22 -22.13
C ALA A 33 -1.49 23.86 -22.41
N LYS A 34 -1.20 23.58 -23.69
CA LYS A 34 -0.51 22.35 -24.08
C LYS A 34 0.90 22.24 -23.51
N LEU A 35 1.65 23.35 -23.48
CA LEU A 35 3.00 23.38 -22.88
C LEU A 35 2.95 23.16 -21.37
N SER A 36 1.98 23.77 -20.68
CA SER A 36 1.76 23.55 -19.24
C SER A 36 1.44 22.09 -18.94
N GLU A 37 0.56 21.48 -19.73
CA GLU A 37 0.20 20.06 -19.57
C GLU A 37 1.40 19.13 -19.83
N GLU A 38 2.23 19.43 -20.82
CA GLU A 38 3.45 18.66 -21.11
C GLU A 38 4.52 18.80 -20.01
N GLU A 39 4.65 20.00 -19.42
CA GLU A 39 5.54 20.23 -18.28
C GLU A 39 5.05 19.48 -17.02
N GLU A 40 3.77 19.55 -16.71
CA GLU A 40 3.16 18.81 -15.60
C GLU A 40 3.31 17.30 -15.77
N GLU A 41 3.09 16.77 -16.98
CA GLU A 41 3.27 15.33 -17.25
C GLU A 41 4.73 14.88 -17.09
N LYS A 42 5.69 15.74 -17.49
CA LYS A 42 7.12 15.46 -17.28
C LYS A 42 7.48 15.44 -15.80
N GLU A 43 7.02 16.43 -15.04
CA GLU A 43 7.28 16.48 -13.60
C GLU A 43 6.70 15.26 -12.88
N LEU A 44 5.47 14.87 -13.20
CA LEU A 44 4.85 13.66 -12.66
C LEU A 44 5.68 12.41 -12.99
N LYS A 45 6.13 12.25 -14.24
CA LYS A 45 7.00 11.12 -14.63
C LYS A 45 8.35 11.13 -13.90
N GLU A 46 8.95 12.30 -13.70
CA GLU A 46 10.21 12.43 -12.95
C GLU A 46 10.03 12.03 -11.48
N THR A 47 8.95 12.47 -10.84
CA THR A 47 8.65 12.09 -9.45
C THR A 47 8.36 10.59 -9.30
N GLU A 48 7.68 9.96 -10.26
CA GLU A 48 7.43 8.53 -10.24
C GLU A 48 8.72 7.71 -10.46
N ASN A 49 9.57 8.14 -11.40
CA ASN A 49 10.86 7.52 -11.66
C ASN A 49 11.80 7.62 -10.45
N THR A 50 11.86 8.77 -9.78
CA THR A 50 12.69 8.93 -8.57
C THR A 50 12.16 8.09 -7.41
N ARG A 51 10.83 8.00 -7.25
CA ARG A 51 10.21 7.14 -6.23
C ARG A 51 10.53 5.66 -6.46
N SER A 52 10.38 5.18 -7.69
CA SER A 52 10.68 3.79 -8.01
C SER A 52 12.17 3.45 -7.84
N ASP A 53 13.07 4.36 -8.22
CA ASP A 53 14.51 4.16 -8.01
C ASP A 53 14.88 4.14 -6.51
N ASN A 54 14.26 5.02 -5.70
CA ASN A 54 14.45 4.99 -4.25
C ASN A 54 14.00 3.67 -3.61
N ILE A 55 12.86 3.12 -4.02
CA ILE A 55 12.39 1.82 -3.55
C ILE A 55 13.40 0.73 -3.93
N ARG A 56 13.84 0.71 -5.18
CA ARG A 56 14.85 -0.26 -5.65
C ARG A 56 16.15 -0.18 -4.86
N ARG A 57 16.63 1.03 -4.55
CA ARG A 57 17.84 1.23 -3.73
C ARG A 57 17.67 0.68 -2.32
N LEU A 58 16.48 0.86 -1.71
CA LEU A 58 16.18 0.30 -0.40
C LEU A 58 16.16 -1.23 -0.43
N GLU A 59 15.56 -1.84 -1.46
CA GLU A 59 15.56 -3.30 -1.64
C GLU A 59 16.99 -3.85 -1.74
N ILE A 60 17.85 -3.23 -2.56
CA ILE A 60 19.26 -3.63 -2.70
C ILE A 60 19.98 -3.52 -1.35
N ALA A 61 19.80 -2.41 -0.63
CA ALA A 61 20.43 -2.22 0.68
C ALA A 61 19.98 -3.28 1.69
N GLU A 62 18.71 -3.68 1.67
CA GLU A 62 18.22 -4.77 2.51
C GLU A 62 18.81 -6.13 2.13
N GLU A 63 18.91 -6.43 0.83
CA GLU A 63 19.53 -7.67 0.35
C GLU A 63 21.01 -7.75 0.71
N GLU A 64 21.75 -6.67 0.54
CA GLU A 64 23.16 -6.57 0.93
C GLU A 64 23.33 -6.74 2.44
N LYS A 65 22.45 -6.12 3.25
CA LYS A 65 22.43 -6.29 4.70
C LYS A 65 22.19 -7.75 5.09
N LYS A 66 21.21 -8.41 4.47
CA LYS A 66 20.93 -9.85 4.71
C LYS A 66 22.13 -10.71 4.34
N LYS A 67 22.78 -10.42 3.20
CA LYS A 67 23.97 -11.14 2.73
C LYS A 67 25.14 -10.96 3.71
N PHE A 68 25.41 -9.73 4.14
CA PHE A 68 26.46 -9.41 5.09
C PHE A 68 26.31 -10.18 6.42
N PHE A 69 25.10 -10.18 7.00
CA PHE A 69 24.86 -10.90 8.25
C PHE A 69 24.96 -12.41 8.08
N LYS A 70 24.49 -12.95 6.95
CA LYS A 70 24.61 -14.36 6.61
C LYS A 70 26.07 -14.79 6.45
N GLU A 71 26.89 -13.99 5.76
CA GLU A 71 28.34 -14.23 5.63
C GLU A 71 29.06 -14.18 6.97
N LYS A 72 28.64 -13.29 7.88
CA LYS A 72 29.15 -13.23 9.26
C LYS A 72 28.56 -14.29 10.19
N GLY A 73 27.77 -15.25 9.69
CA GLY A 73 27.20 -16.32 10.49
C GLY A 73 26.16 -15.87 11.54
N HIS A 74 25.54 -14.70 11.35
CA HIS A 74 24.47 -14.25 12.23
C HIS A 74 23.20 -15.05 11.96
N ILE A 75 22.44 -15.31 13.03
CA ILE A 75 21.24 -16.14 13.02
C ILE A 75 20.02 -15.21 12.94
N PRO A 76 19.18 -15.34 11.89
CA PRO A 76 17.95 -14.56 11.79
C PRO A 76 16.89 -15.12 12.74
N LEU A 77 16.28 -14.24 13.53
CA LEU A 77 15.14 -14.54 14.40
C LEU A 77 14.01 -13.57 14.12
N ILE A 78 12.79 -14.08 13.99
CA ILE A 78 11.58 -13.26 13.85
C ILE A 78 11.13 -12.85 15.25
N ASP A 79 10.99 -11.55 15.48
CA ASP A 79 10.44 -11.02 16.72
C ASP A 79 8.90 -11.13 16.75
N GLY A 80 8.27 -10.90 17.92
CA GLY A 80 6.81 -10.93 18.06
C GLY A 80 6.06 -9.92 17.18
N SER A 81 6.78 -8.92 16.65
CA SER A 81 6.31 -7.93 15.68
C SER A 81 6.41 -8.37 14.21
N GLY A 82 6.98 -9.54 13.93
CA GLY A 82 7.20 -10.04 12.56
C GLY A 82 8.50 -9.54 11.89
N ASN A 83 9.29 -8.72 12.58
CA ASN A 83 10.57 -8.21 12.06
C ASN A 83 11.70 -9.22 12.21
N THR A 84 12.58 -9.32 11.21
CA THR A 84 13.78 -10.17 11.28
C THR A 84 14.92 -9.43 11.98
N ILE A 85 15.34 -9.95 13.14
CA ILE A 85 16.49 -9.48 13.90
C ILE A 85 17.64 -10.46 13.72
N TRP A 86 18.82 -9.96 13.39
CA TRP A 86 20.02 -10.77 13.20
C TRP A 86 20.83 -10.79 14.50
N PHE A 87 21.01 -11.96 15.07
CA PHE A 87 21.81 -12.15 16.28
C PHE A 87 23.16 -12.75 15.91
N SER A 88 24.23 -12.23 16.50
CA SER A 88 25.50 -12.95 16.49
C SER A 88 25.36 -14.29 17.24
N PRO A 89 26.24 -15.28 16.99
CA PRO A 89 26.19 -16.56 17.69
C PRO A 89 26.19 -16.40 19.22
N GLU A 90 27.01 -15.50 19.76
CA GLU A 90 27.11 -15.24 21.20
C GLU A 90 25.80 -14.66 21.77
N GLU A 91 25.19 -13.69 21.08
CA GLU A 91 23.91 -13.10 21.51
C GLU A 91 22.77 -14.12 21.43
N TYR A 92 22.81 -15.01 20.44
CA TYR A 92 21.83 -16.07 20.29
C TYR A 92 21.90 -17.06 21.47
N GLU A 93 23.11 -17.47 21.86
CA GLU A 93 23.32 -18.37 22.99
C GLU A 93 22.92 -17.75 24.33
N THR A 94 23.31 -16.50 24.57
CA THR A 94 22.92 -15.78 25.81
C THR A 94 21.41 -15.61 25.91
N LYS A 95 20.73 -15.29 24.81
CA LYS A 95 19.26 -15.18 24.75
C LYS A 95 18.59 -16.53 24.97
N LYS A 96 19.08 -17.60 24.34
CA LYS A 96 18.61 -18.98 24.54
C LYS A 96 18.75 -19.41 26.00
N HIS A 97 19.90 -19.12 26.61
CA HIS A 97 20.17 -19.42 28.02
C HIS A 97 19.21 -18.68 28.95
N ARG A 98 18.96 -17.39 28.70
CA ARG A 98 17.98 -16.59 29.46
C ARG A 98 16.57 -17.17 29.40
N VAL A 99 16.15 -17.65 28.23
CA VAL A 99 14.83 -18.32 28.07
C VAL A 99 14.79 -19.63 28.85
N LYS A 100 15.84 -20.46 28.77
CA LYS A 100 15.93 -21.73 29.51
C LYS A 100 15.83 -21.54 31.02
N HIS A 101 16.52 -20.55 31.59
CA HIS A 101 16.45 -20.23 33.02
C HIS A 101 15.09 -19.73 33.46
N ARG A 102 14.42 -18.91 32.63
CA ARG A 102 13.05 -18.47 32.91
C ARG A 102 12.05 -19.62 32.90
N SER A 103 12.21 -20.59 31.99
CA SER A 103 11.35 -21.79 31.94
C SER A 103 11.62 -22.76 33.09
N ALA A 104 12.88 -22.93 33.50
CA ALA A 104 13.22 -23.81 34.62
C ALA A 104 12.65 -23.28 35.94
N ARG A 105 12.74 -21.96 36.17
CA ARG A 105 12.19 -21.31 37.36
C ARG A 105 10.66 -21.40 37.43
N LYS A 106 9.97 -21.24 36.29
CA LYS A 106 8.51 -21.43 36.25
C LYS A 106 8.09 -22.87 36.56
N ARG A 107 8.81 -23.88 36.06
CA ARG A 107 8.52 -25.28 36.40
C ARG A 107 8.71 -25.57 37.89
N THR A 108 9.72 -24.99 38.53
CA THR A 108 9.91 -25.17 39.98
C THR A 108 8.85 -24.46 40.82
N GLU A 109 8.29 -23.34 40.35
CA GLU A 109 7.19 -22.63 41.04
C GLU A 109 5.84 -23.36 40.86
N GLU A 110 5.63 -24.02 39.72
CA GLU A 110 4.44 -24.86 39.43
C GLU A 110 4.51 -26.20 40.20
N TYR A 111 5.69 -26.80 40.34
CA TYR A 111 5.90 -28.07 41.06
C TYR A 111 5.75 -27.93 42.59
N THR A 112 5.97 -26.74 43.16
CA THR A 112 5.70 -26.50 44.59
C THR A 112 4.20 -26.35 44.92
N HIS A 113 3.32 -26.33 43.91
CA HIS A 113 1.88 -26.19 44.11
C HIS A 113 1.08 -27.49 43.87
N GLU A 114 1.72 -28.56 43.39
CA GLU A 114 1.07 -29.82 43.00
C GLU A 114 1.73 -31.06 43.63
N GLU A 115 2.15 -31.00 44.90
CA GLU A 115 2.25 -32.22 45.72
C GLU A 115 0.84 -32.70 46.11
N ASP A 116 0.11 -33.22 45.13
CA ASP A 116 -0.93 -34.25 45.27
C ASP A 116 -1.54 -34.49 43.88
N THR A 117 -0.91 -35.35 43.07
CA THR A 117 -1.56 -36.49 42.40
C THR A 117 -0.64 -37.17 41.38
N ASP A 118 -0.86 -38.46 41.23
CA ASP A 118 0.02 -39.48 40.66
C ASP A 118 0.46 -39.32 39.19
N VAL A 119 1.65 -39.86 38.99
CA VAL A 119 2.30 -40.33 37.75
C VAL A 119 1.33 -40.87 36.69
N LYS A 120 1.37 -40.29 35.47
CA LYS A 120 1.31 -41.04 34.18
C LYS A 120 2.13 -40.36 33.09
N GLU A 121 2.92 -41.18 32.39
CA GLU A 121 3.72 -40.89 31.20
C GLU A 121 2.88 -40.60 29.94
N GLU A 122 3.51 -39.85 29.03
CA GLU A 122 3.30 -39.76 27.57
C GLU A 122 1.87 -39.51 27.02
N GLN A 123 1.64 -38.31 26.47
CA GLN A 123 1.15 -38.18 25.09
C GLN A 123 1.29 -36.77 24.52
N ALA A 124 1.43 -36.73 23.20
CA ALA A 124 1.79 -35.60 22.36
C ALA A 124 0.93 -34.33 22.53
N VAL A 125 1.60 -33.18 22.53
CA VAL A 125 0.98 -31.86 22.41
C VAL A 125 0.36 -31.72 21.02
N PRO A 126 -0.97 -31.53 20.87
CA PRO A 126 -1.52 -31.13 19.59
C PRO A 126 -1.16 -29.66 19.34
N ALA A 127 -0.68 -29.39 18.12
CA ALA A 127 -0.44 -28.03 17.65
C ALA A 127 -1.77 -27.25 17.63
N GLU A 128 -1.86 -26.18 18.42
CA GLU A 128 -2.93 -25.19 18.29
C GLU A 128 -2.73 -24.38 17.00
N THR A 129 -3.28 -24.90 15.89
CA THR A 129 -3.37 -24.18 14.60
C THR A 129 -4.78 -23.66 14.32
N SER A 130 -5.51 -23.16 15.33
CA SER A 130 -6.93 -22.80 15.18
C SER A 130 -7.21 -21.32 14.84
N ASP A 131 -6.24 -20.41 14.93
CA ASP A 131 -6.56 -18.96 14.88
C ASP A 131 -6.38 -18.29 13.51
N LEU A 132 -5.55 -18.85 12.62
CA LEU A 132 -5.26 -18.19 11.34
C LEU A 132 -6.34 -18.43 10.28
N SER A 133 -6.98 -19.59 10.31
CA SER A 133 -8.07 -19.96 9.40
C SER A 133 -9.34 -19.18 9.73
N PHE A 134 -9.71 -19.10 11.01
CA PHE A 134 -10.93 -18.40 11.43
C PHE A 134 -10.93 -16.92 11.04
N LYS A 135 -9.80 -16.21 11.22
CA LYS A 135 -9.67 -14.80 10.81
C LYS A 135 -9.78 -14.61 9.28
N LYS A 136 -9.22 -15.52 8.49
CA LYS A 136 -9.35 -15.49 7.02
C LYS A 136 -10.79 -15.71 6.58
N TYR A 137 -11.47 -16.70 7.16
CA TYR A 137 -12.88 -16.96 6.84
C TYR A 137 -13.79 -15.82 7.30
N LEU A 138 -13.52 -15.21 8.45
CA LEU A 138 -14.28 -14.05 8.95
C LEU A 138 -14.08 -12.82 8.05
N PHE A 139 -12.87 -12.58 7.54
CA PHE A 139 -12.63 -11.50 6.59
C PHE A 139 -13.33 -11.75 5.24
N ILE A 140 -13.29 -12.99 4.74
CA ILE A 140 -13.96 -13.38 3.49
C ILE A 140 -15.49 -13.24 3.62
N THR A 141 -16.07 -13.63 4.74
CA THR A 141 -17.53 -13.51 4.95
C THR A 141 -17.98 -12.05 5.02
N VAL A 142 -17.19 -11.17 5.64
CA VAL A 142 -17.46 -9.72 5.66
C VAL A 142 -17.42 -9.12 4.25
N ILE A 143 -16.41 -9.46 3.44
CA ILE A 143 -16.32 -9.01 2.05
C ILE A 143 -17.50 -9.53 1.22
N ALA A 144 -17.84 -10.81 1.36
CA ALA A 144 -18.95 -11.40 0.62
C ALA A 144 -20.29 -10.71 0.95
N LEU A 145 -20.56 -10.43 2.24
CA LEU A 145 -21.75 -9.70 2.66
C LEU A 145 -21.78 -8.26 2.11
N PHE A 146 -20.64 -7.58 2.07
CA PHE A 146 -20.52 -6.24 1.49
C PHE A 146 -20.80 -6.23 -0.02
N LEU A 147 -20.29 -7.22 -0.77
CA LEU A 147 -20.56 -7.33 -2.20
C LEU A 147 -22.02 -7.62 -2.50
N VAL A 148 -22.65 -8.52 -1.73
CA VAL A 148 -24.08 -8.82 -1.89
C VAL A 148 -24.93 -7.59 -1.58
N SER A 149 -24.64 -6.86 -0.50
CA SER A 149 -25.38 -5.64 -0.17
C SER A 149 -25.16 -4.53 -1.20
N PHE A 150 -23.94 -4.39 -1.73
CA PHE A 150 -23.64 -3.44 -2.80
C PHE A 150 -24.43 -3.74 -4.08
N ILE A 151 -24.55 -5.00 -4.48
CA ILE A 151 -25.36 -5.40 -5.64
C ILE A 151 -26.84 -5.08 -5.39
N LEU A 152 -27.38 -5.38 -4.21
CA LEU A 152 -28.79 -5.10 -3.90
C LEU A 152 -29.10 -3.58 -3.85
N ILE A 153 -28.18 -2.76 -3.35
CA ILE A 153 -28.39 -1.32 -3.14
C ILE A 153 -28.09 -0.51 -4.42
N VAL A 154 -27.05 -0.89 -5.17
CA VAL A 154 -26.58 -0.07 -6.30
C VAL A 154 -27.06 -0.65 -7.63
N VAL A 155 -26.87 -1.96 -7.82
CA VAL A 155 -27.12 -2.59 -9.12
C VAL A 155 -28.62 -2.76 -9.37
N ILE A 156 -29.37 -3.27 -8.39
CA ILE A 156 -30.82 -3.52 -8.58
C ILE A 156 -31.62 -2.23 -8.87
N PRO A 157 -31.40 -1.09 -8.18
CA PRO A 157 -32.13 0.14 -8.50
C PRO A 157 -31.76 0.72 -9.86
N LEU A 158 -30.50 0.57 -10.30
CA LEU A 158 -30.06 1.00 -11.63
C LEU A 158 -30.79 0.23 -12.74
N PHE A 159 -30.94 -1.09 -12.59
CA PHE A 159 -31.66 -1.91 -13.58
C PHE A 159 -33.18 -1.76 -13.52
N THR A 160 -33.76 -1.50 -12.34
CA THR A 160 -35.21 -1.24 -12.22
C THR A 160 -35.60 0.18 -12.64
N SER A 161 -34.66 1.15 -12.63
CA SER A 161 -34.85 2.51 -13.14
C SER A 161 -34.66 2.63 -14.67
N LEU A 162 -33.86 1.77 -15.30
CA LEU A 162 -33.66 1.78 -16.76
C LEU A 162 -34.76 1.03 -17.53
N GLY A 163 -35.59 0.23 -16.83
CA GLY A 163 -36.66 -0.57 -17.42
C GLY A 163 -38.05 0.06 -17.38
N LYS A 164 -38.16 1.36 -17.07
CA LYS A 164 -39.40 2.15 -17.10
C LYS A 164 -39.30 3.28 -18.11
#